data_AF-A0A947DI64-F1
#
_entry.id   AF-A0A947DI64-F1
#
_cell.length_a   1.000
_cell.length_b   1.000
_cell.length_c   1.000
_cell.angle_alpha   90.00
_cell.angle_beta   90.00
_cell.angle_gamma   90.00
#
_symmetry.space_group_name_H-M   'P 1'
#
loop_
_entity.id
_entity.type
_entity.pdbx_description
1 polymer ?
#
loop_
_entity_poly.entity_id
_entity_poly.type
_entity_poly.pdbx_seq_one_letter_code
_entity_poly.pdbx_strand_id
1 'polypeptide(L)'
;MKFPTMKQCLSGALMLTALVATPAILKTNRANALPPHVTEELNLTSEQQTELEAIKDNARTQVEAILTDDQLAALEGKTGRERHQAMRSLDLSEAQRTQLREVRETSRAAASEVFTEEQQAQLQEMRAEHGERGKNRQKNRREDFAEKLNLTPDQQAELDAIKEDARTQVEAILSDDQLAALEGKTGRERGQAMRNLDLSEEQRTQIQEIRESSRAAADEVLTDEQLAQVQEMRENRGNRRRR
;
A
#
# COMPACT_ATOMS: atom_id res chain seq x y z
N MET A 1 -63.51 8.70 -29.64
CA MET A 1 -63.01 7.46 -30.28
C MET A 1 -61.58 7.67 -30.73
N LYS A 2 -60.73 6.67 -30.50
CA LYS A 2 -59.35 6.45 -31.00
C LYS A 2 -58.19 7.09 -30.22
N PHE A 3 -57.68 6.29 -29.28
CA PHE A 3 -56.29 6.27 -28.84
C PHE A 3 -55.35 5.91 -30.00
N PRO A 4 -54.05 6.24 -29.88
CA PRO A 4 -53.08 5.16 -29.97
C PRO A 4 -52.03 5.12 -28.86
N THR A 5 -51.67 3.87 -28.63
CA THR A 5 -50.80 3.21 -27.67
C THR A 5 -49.31 3.31 -28.02
N MET A 6 -48.48 2.97 -27.02
CA MET A 6 -47.11 2.40 -27.07
C MET A 6 -45.91 3.37 -27.15
N LYS A 7 -45.12 3.42 -26.06
CA LYS A 7 -43.94 2.53 -25.89
C LYS A 7 -43.43 2.58 -24.45
N GLN A 8 -43.31 1.40 -23.86
CA GLN A 8 -42.64 1.11 -22.61
C GLN A 8 -41.13 1.34 -22.76
N CYS A 9 -40.52 2.10 -21.86
CA CYS A 9 -39.09 1.98 -21.57
C CYS A 9 -38.95 1.18 -20.27
N LEU A 10 -38.62 -0.10 -20.44
CA LEU A 10 -38.06 -0.98 -19.41
C LEU A 10 -36.74 -0.36 -18.92
N SER A 11 -36.63 -0.09 -17.62
CA SER A 11 -36.02 -0.97 -16.61
C SER A 11 -34.50 -1.05 -16.73
N GLY A 12 -33.82 -0.31 -15.86
CA GLY A 12 -32.40 -0.43 -15.57
C GLY A 12 -32.03 0.21 -14.23
N ALA A 13 -32.96 0.18 -13.26
CA ALA A 13 -32.68 0.56 -11.87
C ALA A 13 -32.25 -0.72 -11.13
N LEU A 14 -30.93 -0.90 -11.00
CA LEU A 14 -30.33 -1.88 -10.10
C LEU A 14 -30.58 -1.39 -8.67
N MET A 15 -31.80 -1.62 -8.18
CA MET A 15 -32.18 -1.44 -6.79
C MET A 15 -31.39 -2.45 -5.96
N LEU A 16 -30.29 -1.99 -5.37
CA LEU A 16 -29.59 -2.70 -4.31
C LEU A 16 -30.55 -2.75 -3.10
N THR A 17 -31.41 -3.75 -3.06
CA THR A 17 -32.21 -4.05 -1.87
C THR A 17 -31.24 -4.45 -0.77
N ALA A 18 -31.05 -3.56 0.21
CA ALA A 18 -30.42 -3.89 1.48
C ALA A 18 -31.28 -4.96 2.17
N LEU A 19 -30.96 -6.23 1.89
CA LEU A 19 -31.47 -7.36 2.63
C LEU A 19 -30.87 -7.26 4.04
N VAL A 20 -31.65 -6.77 4.99
CA VAL A 20 -31.33 -6.87 6.42
C VAL A 20 -31.37 -8.37 6.75
N ALA A 21 -30.22 -9.03 6.62
CA ALA A 21 -30.06 -10.44 6.91
C ALA A 21 -30.31 -10.66 8.40
N THR A 22 -31.34 -11.44 8.72
CA THR A 22 -31.50 -12.05 10.04
C THR A 22 -30.26 -12.90 10.32
N PRO A 23 -29.58 -12.74 11.48
CA PRO A 23 -28.39 -13.54 11.77
C PRO A 23 -28.82 -14.99 12.03
N ALA A 24 -28.66 -15.84 11.03
CA ALA A 24 -28.60 -17.28 11.24
C ALA A 24 -27.35 -17.56 12.09
N ILE A 25 -27.55 -18.16 13.26
CA ILE A 25 -26.47 -18.56 14.18
C ILE A 25 -25.65 -19.65 13.50
N LEU A 26 -24.59 -19.26 12.79
CA LEU A 26 -23.54 -20.16 12.33
C LEU A 26 -22.48 -20.28 13.44
N LYS A 27 -22.31 -21.49 13.97
CA LYS A 27 -21.17 -21.83 14.83
C LYS A 27 -19.89 -21.75 14.02
N THR A 28 -19.06 -20.74 14.25
CA THR A 28 -17.67 -20.71 13.80
C THR A 28 -16.74 -20.53 14.99
N ASN A 29 -16.13 -21.63 15.44
CA ASN A 29 -14.93 -21.58 16.25
C ASN A 29 -13.74 -21.33 15.30
N ARG A 30 -13.37 -20.06 15.11
CA ARG A 30 -12.07 -19.65 14.59
C ARG A 30 -11.57 -18.48 15.42
N ALA A 31 -10.68 -18.77 16.35
CA ALA A 31 -10.06 -17.77 17.20
C ALA A 31 -9.10 -16.87 16.39
N ASN A 32 -9.12 -15.58 16.74
CA ASN A 32 -8.26 -14.46 16.34
C ASN A 32 -8.54 -13.78 14.98
N ALA A 33 -9.52 -12.88 15.03
CA ALA A 33 -9.95 -11.92 14.01
C ALA A 33 -9.01 -10.73 13.80
N LEU A 34 -8.41 -10.27 14.89
CA LEU A 34 -7.51 -9.14 14.97
C LEU A 34 -6.24 -9.62 15.66
N PRO A 35 -5.07 -9.08 15.30
CA PRO A 35 -3.87 -9.50 15.98
C PRO A 35 -4.01 -9.08 17.46
N PRO A 36 -3.67 -9.96 18.41
CA PRO A 36 -4.06 -9.82 19.82
C PRO A 36 -3.63 -8.49 20.46
N HIS A 37 -2.56 -7.87 19.94
CA HIS A 37 -2.13 -6.55 20.37
C HIS A 37 -3.19 -5.45 20.15
N VAL A 38 -3.93 -5.46 19.04
CA VAL A 38 -4.94 -4.42 18.76
C VAL A 38 -6.18 -4.60 19.64
N THR A 39 -6.58 -5.85 19.91
CA THR A 39 -7.76 -6.13 20.75
C THR A 39 -7.51 -5.77 22.21
N GLU A 40 -6.29 -6.02 22.70
CA GLU A 40 -5.86 -5.67 24.05
C GLU A 40 -5.66 -4.15 24.21
N GLU A 41 -5.10 -3.49 23.20
CA GLU A 41 -4.82 -2.04 23.25
C GLU A 41 -6.10 -1.17 23.19
N LEU A 42 -7.12 -1.62 22.46
CA LEU A 42 -8.41 -0.91 22.32
C LEU A 42 -9.49 -1.35 23.31
N ASN A 43 -9.19 -2.33 24.18
CA ASN A 43 -10.14 -2.90 25.14
C ASN A 43 -11.49 -3.30 24.50
N LEU A 44 -11.45 -3.95 23.33
CA LEU A 44 -12.66 -4.27 22.58
C LEU A 44 -13.58 -5.22 23.36
N THR A 45 -14.87 -4.92 23.40
CA THR A 45 -15.86 -5.80 24.03
C THR A 45 -16.02 -7.09 23.22
N SER A 46 -16.54 -8.16 23.84
CA SER A 46 -16.83 -9.42 23.13
C SER A 46 -17.83 -9.24 21.99
N GLU A 47 -18.76 -8.29 22.14
CA GLU A 47 -19.77 -7.96 21.13
C GLU A 47 -19.10 -7.28 19.92
N GLN A 48 -18.26 -6.26 20.17
CA GLN A 48 -17.48 -5.59 19.12
C GLN A 48 -16.56 -6.58 18.37
N GLN A 49 -15.90 -7.48 19.10
CA GLN A 49 -15.06 -8.51 18.49
C GLN A 49 -15.87 -9.45 17.57
N THR A 50 -17.08 -9.81 17.98
CA THR A 50 -17.98 -10.65 17.20
C THR A 50 -18.45 -9.95 15.93
N GLU A 51 -18.80 -8.66 16.03
CA GLU A 51 -19.25 -7.86 14.89
C GLU A 51 -18.13 -7.62 13.86
N LEU A 52 -16.91 -7.33 14.34
CA LEU A 52 -15.74 -7.20 13.46
C LEU A 52 -15.42 -8.51 12.73
N GLU A 53 -15.61 -9.67 13.39
CA GLU A 53 -15.44 -10.96 12.73
C GLU A 53 -16.50 -11.18 11.63
N ALA A 54 -17.76 -10.85 11.92
CA ALA A 54 -18.83 -10.93 10.94
C ALA A 54 -18.56 -10.03 9.71
N ILE A 55 -18.09 -8.80 9.93
CA ILE A 55 -17.68 -7.88 8.85
C ILE A 55 -16.55 -8.48 8.03
N LYS A 56 -15.53 -9.06 8.68
CA LYS A 56 -14.39 -9.68 8.00
C LYS A 56 -14.80 -10.88 7.15
N ASP A 57 -15.65 -11.76 7.70
CA ASP A 57 -16.15 -12.95 6.99
C ASP A 57 -17.05 -12.56 5.82
N ASN A 58 -17.88 -11.54 5.99
CA ASN A 58 -18.67 -10.97 4.90
C ASN A 58 -17.76 -10.39 3.79
N ALA A 59 -16.77 -9.58 4.16
CA ALA A 59 -15.80 -9.01 3.23
C ALA A 59 -15.06 -10.10 2.46
N ARG A 60 -14.62 -11.15 3.15
CA ARG A 60 -13.98 -12.31 2.54
C ARG A 60 -14.88 -13.00 1.52
N THR A 61 -16.14 -13.21 1.86
CA THR A 61 -17.12 -13.84 0.95
C THR A 61 -17.31 -13.00 -0.31
N GLN A 62 -17.41 -11.67 -0.18
CA GLN A 62 -17.48 -10.75 -1.33
C GLN A 62 -16.22 -10.79 -2.18
N VAL A 63 -15.04 -10.81 -1.56
CA VAL A 63 -13.76 -10.97 -2.28
C VAL A 63 -13.74 -12.28 -3.05
N GLU A 64 -14.16 -13.39 -2.43
CA GLU A 64 -14.17 -14.70 -3.08
C GLU A 64 -15.12 -14.73 -4.28
N ALA A 65 -16.26 -14.03 -4.23
CA ALA A 65 -17.19 -13.91 -5.36
C ALA A 65 -16.68 -13.08 -6.54
N ILE A 66 -15.66 -12.23 -6.34
CA ILE A 66 -15.05 -11.40 -7.40
C ILE A 66 -13.96 -12.17 -8.15
N LEU A 67 -13.34 -13.16 -7.50
CA LEU A 67 -12.24 -13.93 -8.07
C LEU A 67 -12.76 -15.04 -8.99
N THR A 68 -11.93 -15.42 -9.96
CA THR A 68 -12.21 -16.61 -10.79
C THR A 68 -11.94 -17.89 -10.01
N ASP A 69 -12.48 -19.02 -10.47
CA ASP A 69 -12.25 -20.33 -9.85
C ASP A 69 -10.75 -20.68 -9.77
N ASP A 70 -9.97 -20.40 -10.81
CA ASP A 70 -8.52 -20.62 -10.83
C ASP A 70 -7.78 -19.74 -9.81
N GLN A 71 -8.20 -18.47 -9.68
CA GLN A 71 -7.67 -17.54 -8.69
C GLN A 71 -8.01 -17.99 -7.26
N LEU A 72 -9.22 -18.50 -7.04
CA LEU A 72 -9.66 -19.06 -5.76
C LEU A 72 -8.86 -20.30 -5.39
N ALA A 73 -8.65 -21.23 -6.34
CA ALA A 73 -7.83 -22.41 -6.16
C ALA A 73 -6.39 -22.02 -5.75
N ALA A 74 -5.84 -20.97 -6.36
CA ALA A 74 -4.53 -20.44 -5.98
C ALA A 74 -4.48 -19.86 -4.54
N LEU A 75 -5.63 -19.56 -3.93
CA LEU A 75 -5.74 -19.08 -2.55
C LEU A 75 -6.19 -20.15 -1.56
N GLU A 76 -6.53 -21.36 -2.03
CA GLU A 76 -7.02 -22.45 -1.21
C GLU A 76 -5.95 -22.89 -0.18
N GLY A 77 -6.39 -23.19 1.04
CA GLY A 77 -5.51 -23.59 2.15
C GLY A 77 -4.61 -22.47 2.72
N LYS A 78 -4.45 -21.34 2.01
CA LYS A 78 -3.59 -20.23 2.46
C LYS A 78 -4.32 -19.38 3.50
N THR A 79 -3.61 -19.01 4.56
CA THR A 79 -4.13 -18.14 5.63
C THR A 79 -3.16 -17.01 5.96
N GLY A 80 -3.65 -15.99 6.68
CA GLY A 80 -2.85 -14.87 7.17
C GLY A 80 -1.92 -14.25 6.12
N ARG A 81 -0.61 -14.27 6.40
CA ARG A 81 0.42 -13.65 5.56
C ARG A 81 0.59 -14.35 4.20
N GLU A 82 0.46 -15.66 4.15
CA GLU A 82 0.63 -16.44 2.91
C GLU A 82 -0.50 -16.13 1.92
N ARG A 83 -1.74 -16.07 2.41
CA ARG A 83 -2.88 -15.69 1.58
C ARG A 83 -2.71 -14.27 1.03
N HIS A 84 -2.25 -13.34 1.86
CA HIS A 84 -2.00 -11.96 1.41
C HIS A 84 -0.91 -11.86 0.33
N GLN A 85 0.16 -12.66 0.45
CA GLN A 85 1.21 -12.73 -0.57
C GLN A 85 0.69 -13.35 -1.87
N ALA A 86 -0.03 -14.48 -1.78
CA ALA A 86 -0.62 -15.13 -2.93
C ALA A 86 -1.64 -14.25 -3.65
N MET A 87 -2.45 -13.49 -2.89
CA MET A 87 -3.40 -12.53 -3.44
C MET A 87 -2.68 -11.44 -4.25
N ARG A 88 -1.54 -10.91 -3.75
CA ARG A 88 -0.75 -9.92 -4.50
C ARG A 88 -0.12 -10.44 -5.78
N SER A 89 0.10 -11.75 -5.89
CA SER A 89 0.62 -12.38 -7.10
C SER A 89 -0.47 -12.77 -8.09
N LEU A 90 -1.76 -12.58 -7.78
CA LEU A 90 -2.82 -12.84 -8.74
C LEU A 90 -2.84 -11.76 -9.82
N ASP A 91 -2.97 -12.20 -11.07
CA ASP A 91 -3.24 -11.35 -12.21
C ASP A 91 -4.72 -10.94 -12.20
N LEU A 92 -5.02 -9.88 -11.45
CA LEU A 92 -6.36 -9.29 -11.39
C LEU A 92 -6.61 -8.35 -12.56
N SER A 93 -7.80 -8.46 -13.15
CA SER A 93 -8.30 -7.44 -14.09
C SER A 93 -8.59 -6.12 -13.38
N GLU A 94 -8.66 -5.01 -14.14
CA GLU A 94 -8.98 -3.69 -13.60
C GLU A 94 -10.39 -3.61 -12.97
N ALA A 95 -11.36 -4.33 -13.54
CA ALA A 95 -12.70 -4.45 -12.96
C ALA A 95 -12.66 -5.13 -11.58
N GLN A 96 -11.93 -6.25 -11.46
CA GLN A 96 -11.75 -6.93 -10.17
C GLN A 96 -11.01 -6.06 -9.15
N ARG A 97 -9.96 -5.35 -9.57
CA ARG A 97 -9.22 -4.41 -8.69
C ARG A 97 -10.13 -3.31 -8.13
N THR A 98 -11.04 -2.80 -8.96
CA THR A 98 -12.02 -1.79 -8.57
C THR A 98 -13.00 -2.35 -7.54
N GLN A 99 -13.61 -3.50 -7.82
CA GLN A 99 -14.56 -4.14 -6.89
C GLN A 99 -13.89 -4.53 -5.56
N LEU A 100 -12.66 -5.05 -5.60
CA LEU A 100 -11.92 -5.37 -4.37
C LEU A 100 -11.59 -4.13 -3.54
N ARG A 101 -11.39 -2.96 -4.18
CA ARG A 101 -11.21 -1.69 -3.48
C ARG A 101 -12.50 -1.28 -2.78
N GLU A 102 -13.63 -1.35 -3.49
CA GLU A 102 -14.95 -1.04 -2.96
C GLU A 102 -15.32 -1.93 -1.76
N VAL A 103 -15.08 -3.25 -1.84
CA VAL A 103 -15.28 -4.17 -0.70
C VAL A 103 -14.43 -3.72 0.49
N ARG A 104 -13.15 -3.41 0.28
CA ARG A 104 -12.27 -2.96 1.37
C ARG A 104 -12.73 -1.65 2.00
N GLU A 105 -13.16 -0.69 1.20
CA GLU A 105 -13.64 0.61 1.67
C GLU A 105 -14.92 0.44 2.49
N THR A 106 -15.87 -0.35 1.98
CA THR A 106 -17.15 -0.62 2.63
C THR A 106 -16.95 -1.38 3.93
N SER A 107 -16.13 -2.44 3.93
CA SER A 107 -15.83 -3.18 5.16
C SER A 107 -15.08 -2.34 6.18
N ARG A 108 -14.23 -1.41 5.73
CA ARG A 108 -13.54 -0.47 6.64
C ARG A 108 -14.52 0.52 7.27
N ALA A 109 -15.48 1.03 6.50
CA ALA A 109 -16.52 1.92 7.01
C ALA A 109 -17.40 1.20 8.04
N ALA A 110 -17.90 0.01 7.71
CA ALA A 110 -18.67 -0.81 8.64
C ALA A 110 -17.87 -1.12 9.92
N ALA A 111 -16.58 -1.49 9.79
CA ALA A 111 -15.73 -1.75 10.96
C ALA A 111 -15.51 -0.50 11.81
N SER A 112 -15.44 0.70 11.21
CA SER A 112 -15.31 1.94 12.00
C SER A 112 -16.54 2.23 12.85
N GLU A 113 -17.74 1.88 12.37
CA GLU A 113 -19.00 2.09 13.11
C GLU A 113 -19.11 1.22 14.38
N VAL A 114 -18.36 0.10 14.44
CA VAL A 114 -18.32 -0.78 15.62
C VAL A 114 -17.55 -0.14 16.80
N PHE A 115 -16.60 0.74 16.50
CA PHE A 115 -15.75 1.36 17.51
C PHE A 115 -16.43 2.60 18.14
N THR A 116 -16.18 2.84 19.43
CA THR A 116 -16.57 4.10 20.06
C THR A 116 -15.73 5.26 19.55
N GLU A 117 -16.18 6.50 19.77
CA GLU A 117 -15.43 7.69 19.36
C GLU A 117 -14.02 7.72 20.00
N GLU A 118 -13.89 7.30 21.25
CA GLU A 118 -12.60 7.22 21.95
C GLU A 118 -11.68 6.16 21.32
N GLN A 119 -12.22 4.98 20.99
CA GLN A 119 -11.45 3.93 20.31
C GLN A 119 -11.03 4.34 18.90
N GLN A 120 -11.87 5.07 18.18
CA GLN A 120 -11.53 5.65 16.88
C GLN A 120 -10.39 6.69 16.99
N ALA A 121 -10.46 7.57 18.00
CA ALA A 121 -9.41 8.55 18.27
C ALA A 121 -8.08 7.85 18.61
N GLN A 122 -8.11 6.82 19.45
CA GLN A 122 -6.92 6.02 19.79
C GLN A 122 -6.33 5.33 18.55
N LEU A 123 -7.17 4.76 17.69
CA LEU A 123 -6.74 4.18 16.41
C LEU A 123 -6.10 5.22 15.49
N GLN A 124 -6.61 6.45 15.47
CA GLN A 124 -6.04 7.55 14.70
C GLN A 124 -4.67 7.96 15.25
N GLU A 125 -4.53 8.03 16.56
CA GLU A 125 -3.26 8.31 17.25
C GLU A 125 -2.24 7.20 16.97
N MET A 126 -2.60 5.92 17.13
CA MET A 126 -1.74 4.79 16.80
C MET A 126 -1.29 4.82 15.34
N ARG A 127 -2.17 5.21 14.40
CA ARG A 127 -1.82 5.37 12.98
C ARG A 127 -0.85 6.52 12.77
N ALA A 128 -1.06 7.66 13.44
CA ALA A 128 -0.15 8.80 13.39
C ALA A 128 1.23 8.41 13.94
N GLU A 129 1.28 7.76 15.10
CA GLU A 129 2.52 7.29 15.73
C GLU A 129 3.22 6.26 14.85
N HIS A 130 2.50 5.32 14.24
CA HIS A 130 3.09 4.38 13.29
C HIS A 130 3.64 5.08 12.03
N GLY A 131 2.96 6.13 11.56
CA GLY A 131 3.45 7.00 10.49
C GLY A 131 4.74 7.73 10.87
N GLU A 132 4.80 8.28 12.09
CA GLU A 132 5.98 8.97 12.63
C GLU A 132 7.15 8.03 12.90
N ARG A 133 6.91 6.85 13.50
CA ARG A 133 7.91 5.78 13.64
C ARG A 133 8.46 5.36 12.28
N GLY A 134 7.62 5.35 11.23
CA GLY A 134 8.05 5.13 9.85
C GLY A 134 9.02 6.20 9.34
N LYS A 135 8.71 7.48 9.57
CA LYS A 135 9.56 8.62 9.21
C LYS A 135 10.88 8.62 10.00
N ASN A 136 10.82 8.38 11.31
CA ASN A 136 12.00 8.28 12.18
C ASN A 136 12.90 7.12 11.79
N ARG A 137 12.35 5.96 11.42
CA ARG A 137 13.15 4.83 10.94
C ARG A 137 13.87 5.12 9.62
N GLN A 138 13.30 5.99 8.77
CA GLN A 138 13.98 6.45 7.56
C GLN A 138 15.07 7.48 7.87
N LYS A 139 14.83 8.39 8.82
CA LYS A 139 15.82 9.36 9.30
C LYS A 139 17.01 8.64 9.95
N ASN A 140 16.75 7.71 10.87
CA ASN A 140 17.78 6.92 11.53
C ASN A 140 18.61 6.13 10.50
N ARG A 141 18.00 5.57 9.44
CA ARG A 141 18.79 4.89 8.39
C ARG A 141 19.72 5.82 7.59
N ARG A 142 19.35 7.10 7.45
CA ARG A 142 20.21 8.11 6.81
C ARG A 142 21.32 8.54 7.77
N GLU A 143 20.99 8.78 9.03
CA GLU A 143 21.94 9.09 10.10
C GLU A 143 22.93 7.92 10.30
N ASP A 144 22.47 6.67 10.41
CA ASP A 144 23.30 5.47 10.49
C ASP A 144 24.26 5.34 9.30
N PHE A 145 23.82 5.72 8.08
CA PHE A 145 24.66 5.68 6.89
C PHE A 145 25.73 6.78 6.92
N ALA A 146 25.33 7.99 7.33
CA ALA A 146 26.24 9.11 7.46
C ALA A 146 27.29 8.86 8.56
N GLU A 147 26.86 8.35 9.72
CA GLU A 147 27.75 7.96 10.82
C GLU A 147 28.69 6.84 10.41
N LYS A 148 28.19 5.79 9.76
CA LYS A 148 29.02 4.66 9.31
C LYS A 148 30.14 5.10 8.37
N LEU A 149 29.89 6.10 7.53
CA LEU A 149 30.88 6.67 6.61
C LEU A 149 31.63 7.86 7.21
N ASN A 150 31.31 8.27 8.44
CA ASN A 150 31.81 9.50 9.06
C ASN A 150 31.67 10.72 8.14
N LEU A 151 30.50 10.87 7.49
CA LEU A 151 30.24 11.99 6.59
C LEU A 151 30.23 13.32 7.34
N THR A 152 30.95 14.29 6.82
CA THR A 152 30.89 15.66 7.32
C THR A 152 29.50 16.29 7.06
N PRO A 153 29.10 17.32 7.82
CA PRO A 153 27.85 18.04 7.55
C PRO A 153 27.76 18.58 6.12
N ASP A 154 28.88 19.08 5.59
CA ASP A 154 28.94 19.62 4.22
C ASP A 154 28.73 18.53 3.17
N GLN A 155 29.38 17.37 3.32
CA GLN A 155 29.14 16.21 2.45
C GLN A 155 27.68 15.72 2.52
N GLN A 156 27.07 15.74 3.70
CA GLN A 156 25.65 15.36 3.84
C GLN A 156 24.73 16.34 3.11
N ALA A 157 25.00 17.64 3.22
CA ALA A 157 24.24 18.68 2.52
C ALA A 157 24.38 18.54 1.00
N GLU A 158 25.59 18.32 0.50
CA GLU A 158 25.86 18.14 -0.93
C GLU A 158 25.18 16.88 -1.49
N LEU A 159 25.24 15.76 -0.76
CA LEU A 159 24.53 14.53 -1.14
C LEU A 159 23.01 14.70 -1.14
N ASP A 160 22.45 15.53 -0.28
CA ASP A 160 21.02 15.83 -0.29
C ASP A 160 20.63 16.78 -1.43
N ALA A 161 21.49 17.75 -1.77
CA ALA A 161 21.32 18.59 -2.95
C ALA A 161 21.34 17.75 -4.24
N ILE A 162 22.30 16.83 -4.40
CA ILE A 162 22.38 15.92 -5.55
C ILE A 162 21.13 15.05 -5.68
N LYS A 163 20.55 14.59 -4.56
CA LYS A 163 19.31 13.79 -4.58
C LYS A 163 18.10 14.61 -4.99
N GLU A 164 17.99 15.83 -4.49
CA GLU A 164 16.87 16.71 -4.82
C GLU A 164 16.94 17.15 -6.28
N ASP A 165 18.13 17.51 -6.78
CA ASP A 165 18.35 17.83 -8.18
C ASP A 165 17.97 16.65 -9.11
N ALA A 166 18.47 15.45 -8.82
CA ALA A 166 18.10 14.25 -9.58
C ALA A 166 16.59 13.98 -9.55
N ARG A 167 15.92 14.28 -8.43
CA ARG A 167 14.48 14.16 -8.31
C ARG A 167 13.75 15.18 -9.20
N THR A 168 14.17 16.44 -9.17
CA THR A 168 13.61 17.50 -10.03
C THR A 168 13.78 17.17 -11.51
N GLN A 169 14.95 16.67 -11.91
CA GLN A 169 15.19 16.24 -13.29
C GLN A 169 14.27 15.07 -13.69
N VAL A 170 14.07 14.08 -12.81
CA VAL A 170 13.12 12.99 -13.07
C VAL A 170 11.69 13.51 -13.20
N GLU A 171 11.27 14.43 -12.33
CA GLU A 171 9.93 15.01 -12.37
C GLU A 171 9.68 15.78 -13.67
N ALA A 172 10.69 16.46 -14.22
CA ALA A 172 10.59 17.17 -15.50
C ALA A 172 10.40 16.26 -16.74
N ILE A 173 10.67 14.95 -16.61
CA ILE A 173 10.53 13.96 -17.69
C ILE A 173 9.14 13.29 -17.66
N LEU A 174 8.46 13.36 -16.52
CA LEU A 174 7.15 12.74 -16.34
C LEU A 174 6.04 13.62 -16.94
N SER A 175 4.96 12.99 -17.40
CA SER A 175 3.75 13.73 -17.79
C SER A 175 2.99 14.24 -16.57
N ASP A 176 2.10 15.21 -16.78
CA ASP A 176 1.25 15.77 -15.72
C ASP A 176 0.43 14.68 -15.00
N ASP A 177 -0.14 13.72 -15.74
CA ASP A 177 -0.89 12.60 -15.17
C ASP A 177 0.00 11.67 -14.30
N GLN A 178 1.24 11.43 -14.75
CA GLN A 178 2.22 10.66 -13.99
C GLN A 178 2.68 11.40 -12.73
N LEU A 179 2.82 12.73 -12.80
CA LEU A 179 3.14 13.59 -11.65
C LEU A 179 2.01 13.59 -10.63
N ALA A 180 0.76 13.72 -11.07
CA ALA A 180 -0.42 13.63 -10.21
C ALA A 180 -0.48 12.26 -9.50
N ALA A 181 -0.13 11.18 -10.20
CA ALA A 181 -0.03 9.86 -9.59
C ALA A 181 1.09 9.74 -8.53
N LEU A 182 2.03 10.69 -8.47
CA LEU A 182 3.09 10.78 -7.47
C LEU A 182 2.82 11.85 -6.40
N GLU A 183 1.78 12.66 -6.54
CA GLU A 183 1.45 13.75 -5.62
C GLU A 183 1.17 13.21 -4.20
N GLY A 184 1.66 13.92 -3.19
CA GLY A 184 1.55 13.53 -1.78
C GLY A 184 2.38 12.29 -1.38
N LYS A 185 2.95 11.54 -2.34
CA LYS A 185 3.76 10.34 -2.06
C LYS A 185 5.21 10.73 -1.79
N THR A 186 5.76 10.17 -0.71
CA THR A 186 7.15 10.42 -0.29
C THR A 186 7.91 9.11 -0.02
N GLY A 187 9.24 9.20 0.02
CA GLY A 187 10.13 8.10 0.42
C GLY A 187 9.85 6.78 -0.32
N ARG A 188 9.58 5.71 0.44
CA ARG A 188 9.36 4.35 -0.11
C ARG A 188 8.09 4.26 -0.96
N GLU A 189 7.03 4.96 -0.59
CA GLU A 189 5.75 4.94 -1.31
C GLU A 189 5.92 5.57 -2.70
N ARG A 190 6.57 6.74 -2.77
CA ARG A 190 6.91 7.38 -4.05
C ARG A 190 7.71 6.45 -4.95
N GLY A 191 8.73 5.77 -4.40
CA GLY A 191 9.57 4.83 -5.14
C GLY A 191 8.87 3.52 -5.55
N GLN A 192 7.72 3.19 -4.94
CA GLN A 192 6.86 2.09 -5.40
C GLN A 192 5.90 2.58 -6.48
N ALA A 193 5.25 3.72 -6.26
CA ALA A 193 4.37 4.33 -7.24
C ALA A 193 5.10 4.60 -8.57
N MET A 194 6.32 5.14 -8.53
CA MET A 194 7.09 5.39 -9.74
C MET A 194 7.44 4.10 -10.52
N ARG A 195 7.62 2.97 -9.84
CA ARG A 195 7.84 1.67 -10.51
C ARG A 195 6.60 1.11 -11.19
N ASN A 196 5.43 1.56 -10.76
CA ASN A 196 4.15 1.16 -11.30
C ASN A 196 3.63 2.15 -12.36
N LEU A 197 4.38 3.22 -12.65
CA LEU A 197 4.04 4.12 -13.75
C LEU A 197 4.35 3.43 -15.09
N ASP A 198 3.46 3.65 -16.05
CA ASP A 198 3.67 3.26 -17.45
C ASP A 198 4.62 4.25 -18.12
N LEU A 199 5.92 4.13 -17.79
CA LEU A 199 6.99 4.95 -18.37
C LEU A 199 7.34 4.46 -19.77
N SER A 200 7.48 5.39 -20.72
CA SER A 200 8.00 5.09 -22.06
C SER A 200 9.46 4.64 -22.02
N GLU A 201 9.95 4.01 -23.10
CA GLU A 201 11.36 3.58 -23.19
C GLU A 201 12.32 4.77 -23.10
N GLU A 202 11.97 5.90 -23.70
CA GLU A 202 12.75 7.14 -23.63
C GLU A 202 12.79 7.69 -22.20
N GLN A 203 11.64 7.77 -21.51
CA GLN A 203 11.58 8.20 -20.12
C GLN A 203 12.42 7.28 -19.21
N ARG A 204 12.35 5.96 -19.41
CA ARG A 204 13.14 4.99 -18.65
C ARG A 204 14.63 5.21 -18.85
N THR A 205 15.05 5.48 -20.08
CA THR A 205 16.45 5.72 -20.44
C THR A 205 16.95 7.01 -19.77
N GLN A 206 16.21 8.11 -19.89
CA GLN A 206 16.59 9.38 -19.26
C GLN A 206 16.63 9.28 -17.72
N ILE A 207 15.65 8.59 -17.11
CA ILE A 207 15.66 8.34 -15.66
C ILE A 207 16.87 7.50 -15.24
N GLN A 208 17.30 6.55 -16.08
CA GLN A 208 18.50 5.76 -15.81
C GLN A 208 19.75 6.64 -15.89
N GLU A 209 19.89 7.48 -16.91
CA GLU A 209 21.01 8.42 -17.06
C GLU A 209 21.09 9.41 -15.89
N ILE A 210 19.95 9.95 -15.43
CA ILE A 210 19.91 10.82 -14.24
C ILE A 210 20.37 10.06 -12.99
N ARG A 211 19.97 8.80 -12.83
CA ARG A 211 20.41 7.99 -11.68
C ARG A 211 21.90 7.69 -11.73
N GLU A 212 22.45 7.43 -12.91
CA GLU A 212 23.86 7.15 -13.10
C GLU A 212 24.71 8.41 -12.86
N SER A 213 24.31 9.54 -13.43
CA SER A 213 24.97 10.83 -13.22
C SER A 213 24.87 11.31 -11.76
N SER A 214 23.69 11.24 -11.14
CA SER A 214 23.50 11.56 -9.72
C SER A 214 24.36 10.67 -8.82
N ARG A 215 24.51 9.38 -9.17
CA ARG A 215 25.38 8.47 -8.44
C ARG A 215 26.86 8.82 -8.61
N ALA A 216 27.29 9.19 -9.81
CA ALA A 216 28.67 9.63 -10.06
C ALA A 216 28.98 10.91 -9.26
N ALA A 217 28.12 11.92 -9.32
CA ALA A 217 28.25 13.13 -8.53
C ALA A 217 28.29 12.82 -7.03
N ALA A 218 27.43 11.93 -6.53
CA ALA A 218 27.45 11.53 -5.13
C ALA A 218 28.73 10.78 -4.73
N ASP A 219 29.29 9.98 -5.63
CA ASP A 219 30.54 9.25 -5.42
C ASP A 219 31.75 10.24 -5.40
N GLU A 220 31.69 11.39 -6.10
CA GLU A 220 32.71 12.47 -6.07
C GLU A 220 32.75 13.27 -4.75
N VAL A 221 31.62 13.35 -4.03
CA VAL A 221 31.54 13.99 -2.70
C VAL A 221 32.27 13.17 -1.63
N LEU A 222 32.41 11.86 -1.87
CA LEU A 222 32.99 10.92 -0.92
C LEU A 222 34.51 10.86 -1.09
N THR A 223 35.21 10.64 0.02
CA THR A 223 36.62 10.26 -0.01
C THR A 223 36.80 8.85 -0.57
N ASP A 224 38.00 8.51 -1.06
CA ASP A 224 38.31 7.17 -1.59
C ASP A 224 37.99 6.05 -0.58
N GLU A 225 38.27 6.28 0.71
CA GLU A 225 37.98 5.31 1.77
C GLU A 225 36.47 5.16 2.00
N GLN A 226 35.72 6.27 2.02
CA GLN A 226 34.25 6.24 2.10
C GLN A 226 33.62 5.56 0.89
N LEU A 227 34.17 5.80 -0.31
CA LEU A 227 33.75 5.18 -1.56
C LEU A 227 33.92 3.66 -1.50
N ALA A 228 35.10 3.19 -1.05
CA ALA A 228 35.37 1.77 -0.87
C ALA A 228 34.37 1.11 0.09
N GLN A 229 34.07 1.76 1.24
CA GLN A 229 33.06 1.28 2.17
C GLN A 229 31.65 1.24 1.56
N VAL A 230 31.29 2.23 0.74
CA VAL A 230 30.02 2.24 0.01
C VAL A 230 29.93 1.08 -0.98
N GLN A 231 31.01 0.79 -1.71
CA GLN A 231 31.05 -0.34 -2.65
C GLN A 231 30.86 -1.67 -1.91
N GLU A 232 31.58 -1.89 -0.80
CA GLU A 232 31.43 -3.09 0.02
C GLU A 232 29.98 -3.24 0.55
N MET A 233 29.37 -2.14 1.00
CA MET A 233 27.97 -2.14 1.42
C MET A 233 27.00 -2.49 0.29
N ARG A 234 27.27 -2.04 -0.94
CA ARG A 234 26.47 -2.35 -2.14
C ARG A 234 26.58 -3.85 -2.47
N GLU A 235 27.78 -4.42 -2.44
CA GLU A 235 28.03 -5.86 -2.68
C GLU A 235 27.35 -6.75 -1.63
N ASN A 236 27.51 -6.39 -0.34
CA ASN A 236 26.87 -7.10 0.76
C ASN A 236 25.33 -7.12 0.65
N ARG A 237 24.72 -6.04 0.14
CA ARG A 237 23.28 -6.00 -0.16
C ARG A 237 22.90 -6.88 -1.35
N GLY A 238 23.74 -6.94 -2.39
CA GLY A 238 23.56 -7.81 -3.54
C GLY A 238 23.55 -9.29 -3.15
N ASN A 239 24.51 -9.70 -2.31
CA ASN A 239 24.64 -11.08 -1.83
C ASN A 239 23.45 -11.53 -0.98
N ARG A 240 22.85 -10.63 -0.19
CA ARG A 240 21.63 -10.93 0.59
C ARG A 240 20.36 -11.08 -0.24
N ARG A 241 20.32 -10.57 -1.47
CA ARG A 241 19.17 -10.73 -2.37
C ARG A 241 19.27 -11.99 -3.24
N ARG A 242 20.46 -12.60 -3.31
CA ARG A 242 20.75 -13.82 -4.07
C ARG A 242 20.75 -15.09 -3.21
N ARG A 243 20.62 -14.95 -1.89
CA ARG A 243 20.37 -16.05 -0.94
C ARG A 243 18.90 -16.07 -0.59
#